data_AF-A0A2V6FSQ2-F1
#
_entry.id   AF-A0A2V6FSQ2-F1
#
_cell.length_a   1.000
_cell.length_b   1.000
_cell.length_c   1.000
_cell.angle_alpha   90.00
_cell.angle_beta   90.00
_cell.angle_gamma   90.00
#
_symmetry.space_group_name_H-M   'P 1'
#
loop_
_entity.id
_entity.type
_entity.pdbx_description
1 polymer ?
#
loop_
_entity_poly.entity_id
_entity_poly.type
_entity_poly.pdbx_seq_one_letter_code
_entity_poly.pdbx_strand_id
1 'polypeptide(L)'
;MNNGATIYNRRRIIDQTLMAMQEVERYCAAHPNSPVAIRHPKLSIRGRTFIVLLGPNIEEGIAGFGDTVPAALRAFDLQYSRSLTPPADRD
;
A
#
# COMPACT_ATOMS: atom_id res chain seq x y z
N MET A 1 -8.67 33.82 -16.85
CA MET A 1 -9.19 32.47 -17.11
C MET A 1 -8.17 31.45 -16.61
N ASN A 2 -8.45 30.67 -15.55
CA ASN A 2 -7.71 29.45 -15.16
C ASN A 2 -8.41 28.72 -13.97
N ASN A 3 -9.69 28.35 -14.11
CA ASN A 3 -10.45 27.65 -13.05
C ASN A 3 -10.81 26.18 -13.38
N GLY A 4 -10.39 25.66 -14.54
CA GLY A 4 -10.76 24.32 -15.01
C GLY A 4 -9.88 23.18 -14.46
N ALA A 5 -8.56 23.37 -14.35
CA ALA A 5 -7.62 22.29 -14.07
C ALA A 5 -7.75 21.68 -12.66
N THR A 6 -8.12 22.49 -11.67
CA THR A 6 -8.22 22.06 -10.26
C THR A 6 -9.38 21.10 -10.02
N ILE A 7 -10.48 21.23 -10.78
CA ILE A 7 -11.69 20.41 -10.60
C ILE A 7 -11.50 19.01 -11.20
N TYR A 8 -10.87 18.90 -12.38
CA TYR A 8 -10.58 17.60 -13.01
C TYR A 8 -9.57 16.78 -12.22
N ASN A 9 -8.52 17.40 -11.68
CA ASN A 9 -7.54 16.71 -10.85
C ASN A 9 -8.16 16.21 -9.54
N ARG A 10 -9.02 17.02 -8.89
CA ARG A 10 -9.70 16.60 -7.65
C ARG A 10 -10.59 15.39 -7.88
N ARG A 11 -11.39 15.40 -8.97
CA ARG A 11 -12.28 14.27 -9.31
C ARG A 11 -11.48 12.99 -9.55
N ARG A 12 -10.41 13.08 -10.36
CA ARG A 12 -9.51 11.96 -10.64
C ARG A 12 -8.85 11.37 -9.38
N ILE A 13 -8.45 12.22 -8.43
CA ILE A 13 -7.84 11.77 -7.16
C ILE A 13 -8.86 11.03 -6.30
N ILE A 14 -10.11 11.50 -6.25
CA ILE A 14 -11.19 10.84 -5.50
C ILE A 14 -11.49 9.47 -6.12
N ASP A 15 -11.62 9.39 -7.45
CA ASP A 15 -11.85 8.12 -8.15
C ASP A 15 -10.69 7.12 -7.90
N GLN A 16 -9.45 7.59 -7.96
CA GLN A 16 -8.28 6.75 -7.67
C GLN A 16 -8.22 6.28 -6.21
N THR A 17 -8.59 7.15 -5.26
CA THR A 17 -8.64 6.79 -3.84
C THR A 17 -9.71 5.74 -3.59
N LEU A 18 -10.90 5.91 -4.17
CA LEU A 18 -12.01 4.95 -4.03
C LEU A 18 -11.66 3.60 -4.66
N MET A 19 -11.13 3.60 -5.88
CA MET A 19 -10.69 2.36 -6.55
C MET A 19 -9.60 1.65 -5.73
N ALA A 20 -8.68 2.41 -5.15
CA ALA A 20 -7.64 1.84 -4.32
C ALA A 20 -8.19 1.21 -3.03
N MET A 21 -9.15 1.86 -2.37
CA MET A 21 -9.83 1.30 -1.20
C MET A 21 -10.55 0.00 -1.54
N GLN A 22 -11.31 -0.02 -2.64
CA GLN A 22 -12.02 -1.22 -3.10
C GLN A 22 -11.07 -2.38 -3.42
N GLU A 23 -9.88 -2.08 -3.95
CA GLU A 23 -8.87 -3.09 -4.23
C GLU A 23 -8.22 -3.63 -2.94
N VAL A 24 -8.01 -2.79 -1.93
CA VAL A 24 -7.57 -3.24 -0.60
C VAL A 24 -8.63 -4.17 0.00
N GLU A 25 -9.90 -3.78 -0.03
CA GLU A 25 -11.00 -4.60 0.49
C GLU A 25 -11.08 -5.96 -0.21
N ARG A 26 -11.01 -5.97 -1.55
CA ARG A 26 -10.98 -7.21 -2.35
C ARG A 26 -9.78 -8.08 -2.02
N TYR A 27 -8.60 -7.48 -1.86
CA TYR A 27 -7.39 -8.21 -1.51
C TYR A 27 -7.49 -8.85 -0.12
N CYS A 28 -7.95 -8.10 0.89
CA CYS A 28 -8.15 -8.60 2.25
C CYS A 28 -9.20 -9.72 2.30
N ALA A 29 -10.30 -9.58 1.55
CA ALA A 29 -11.31 -10.63 1.44
C ALA A 29 -10.77 -11.92 0.82
N ALA A 30 -9.90 -11.81 -0.19
CA ALA A 30 -9.24 -12.95 -0.82
C ALA A 30 -8.12 -13.57 0.06
N HIS A 31 -7.50 -12.77 0.92
CA HIS A 31 -6.37 -13.18 1.77
C HIS A 31 -6.58 -12.77 3.24
N PRO A 32 -7.55 -13.39 3.95
CA PRO A 32 -7.93 -12.96 5.30
C PRO A 32 -6.80 -13.10 6.34
N ASN A 33 -5.84 -13.99 6.09
CA ASN A 33 -4.69 -14.22 6.97
C ASN A 33 -3.41 -13.50 6.52
N SER A 34 -3.50 -12.61 5.51
CA SER A 34 -2.35 -11.83 5.06
C SER A 34 -1.94 -10.78 6.11
N PRO A 35 -0.65 -10.43 6.19
CA PRO A 35 -0.19 -9.29 7.00
C PRO A 35 -0.98 -8.01 6.74
N VAL A 36 -1.33 -7.70 5.49
CA VAL A 36 -2.21 -6.56 5.16
C VAL A 36 -3.56 -6.63 5.89
N ALA A 37 -4.24 -7.79 5.84
CA ALA A 37 -5.55 -7.97 6.43
C ALA A 37 -5.53 -7.88 7.97
N ILE A 38 -4.43 -8.30 8.60
CA ILE A 38 -4.29 -8.35 10.06
C ILE A 38 -3.76 -7.03 10.64
N ARG A 39 -2.79 -6.39 9.96
CA ARG A 39 -2.09 -5.21 10.48
C ARG A 39 -2.67 -3.89 10.02
N HIS A 40 -3.53 -3.90 9.00
CA HIS A 40 -4.15 -2.72 8.41
C HIS A 40 -3.13 -1.59 8.13
N PRO A 41 -2.08 -1.86 7.31
CA PRO A 41 -1.07 -0.87 6.98
C PRO A 41 -1.66 0.31 6.21
N LYS A 42 -1.00 1.47 6.28
CA LYS A 42 -1.45 2.69 5.61
C LYS A 42 -1.11 2.63 4.12
N LEU A 43 -2.13 2.76 3.26
CA LEU A 43 -1.95 2.96 1.82
C LEU A 43 -1.78 4.45 1.50
N SER A 44 -0.84 4.77 0.62
CA SER A 44 -0.59 6.13 0.12
C SER A 44 -0.23 6.09 -1.37
N ILE A 45 -0.55 7.18 -2.08
CA ILE A 45 -0.27 7.32 -3.52
C ILE A 45 0.74 8.43 -3.72
N ARG A 46 1.85 8.12 -4.41
CA ARG A 46 2.89 9.08 -4.79
C ARG A 46 3.12 8.99 -6.30
N GLY A 47 2.59 9.95 -7.04
CA GLY A 47 2.60 9.92 -8.50
C GLY A 47 1.83 8.72 -9.03
N ARG A 48 2.54 7.74 -9.59
CA ARG A 48 1.97 6.47 -10.09
C ARG A 48 2.24 5.28 -9.16
N THR A 49 2.92 5.50 -8.03
CA THR A 49 3.33 4.44 -7.11
C THR A 49 2.38 4.38 -5.93
N PHE A 50 1.88 3.18 -5.66
CA PHE A 50 1.18 2.82 -4.44
C PHE A 50 2.19 2.36 -3.41
N ILE A 51 2.06 2.89 -2.20
CA ILE A 51 2.94 2.63 -1.07
C ILE A 51 2.09 2.13 0.08
N VAL A 52 2.38 0.94 0.57
CA VAL A 52 1.76 0.32 1.73
C VAL A 52 2.77 0.35 2.86
N LEU A 53 2.48 1.06 3.95
CA LEU A 53 3.44 1.27 5.03
C LEU A 53 2.87 0.83 6.38
N LEU A 54 3.63 0.01 7.10
CA LEU A 54 3.44 -0.26 8.52
C LEU A 54 4.64 0.29 9.30
N GLY A 55 4.41 1.29 10.14
CA GLY A 55 5.46 1.95 10.91
C GLY A 55 5.44 3.48 10.77
N PRO A 56 6.38 4.19 11.42
CA PRO A 56 6.39 5.65 11.45
C PRO A 56 6.80 6.26 10.10
N ASN A 57 7.72 5.62 9.39
CA ASN A 57 8.24 6.06 8.09
C ASN A 57 8.81 4.84 7.32
N ILE A 58 9.25 5.07 6.08
CA ILE A 58 9.77 4.01 5.19
C ILE A 58 11.09 3.41 5.71
N GLU A 59 11.91 4.20 6.40
CA GLU A 59 13.25 3.79 6.86
C GLU A 59 13.18 2.87 8.09
N GLU A 60 12.24 3.15 9.00
CA GLU A 60 12.05 2.42 10.26
C GLU A 60 10.89 1.41 10.19
N GLY A 61 10.08 1.46 9.14
CA GLY A 61 8.89 0.61 8.96
C GLY A 61 9.07 -0.49 7.91
N ILE A 62 7.97 -1.19 7.63
CA ILE A 62 7.86 -2.18 6.56
C ILE A 62 7.02 -1.57 5.45
N ALA A 63 7.56 -1.54 4.23
CA ALA A 63 6.97 -0.83 3.10
C ALA A 63 6.87 -1.71 1.83
N GLY A 64 5.65 -1.90 1.34
CA GLY A 64 5.38 -2.47 0.03
C GLY A 64 5.20 -1.38 -1.03
N PHE A 65 5.77 -1.60 -2.21
CA PHE A 65 5.68 -0.67 -3.34
C PHE A 65 5.13 -1.39 -4.57
N GLY A 66 4.30 -0.69 -5.35
CA GLY A 66 3.75 -1.21 -6.59
C GLY A 66 3.21 -0.11 -7.50
N ASP A 67 3.13 -0.40 -8.80
CA ASP A 67 2.43 0.40 -9.80
C ASP A 67 0.89 0.18 -9.75
N THR A 68 0.46 -0.86 -9.06
CA THR A 68 -0.93 -1.18 -8.74
C THR A 68 -1.08 -1.48 -7.25
N VAL A 69 -2.31 -1.34 -6.73
CA VAL A 69 -2.60 -1.65 -5.33
C VAL A 69 -2.28 -3.10 -4.97
N PRO A 70 -2.70 -4.14 -5.73
CA PRO A 70 -2.40 -5.53 -5.38
C PRO A 70 -0.91 -5.83 -5.38
N ALA A 71 -0.14 -5.20 -6.29
CA ALA A 71 1.31 -5.34 -6.33
C ALA A 71 1.96 -4.78 -5.05
N ALA A 72 1.54 -3.59 -4.61
CA ALA A 72 2.04 -2.98 -3.38
C ALA A 72 1.68 -3.80 -2.14
N LEU A 73 0.45 -4.32 -2.05
CA LEU A 73 0.00 -5.16 -0.93
C LEU A 73 0.78 -6.48 -0.87
N ARG A 74 0.98 -7.14 -2.02
CA ARG A 74 1.79 -8.37 -2.11
C ARG A 74 3.24 -8.12 -1.72
N ALA A 75 3.82 -7.00 -2.17
CA ALA A 75 5.19 -6.63 -1.82
C ALA A 75 5.34 -6.42 -0.30
N PHE A 76 4.35 -5.77 0.32
CA PHE A 76 4.29 -5.61 1.77
C PHE A 76 4.22 -6.95 2.50
N ASP A 77 3.32 -7.85 2.11
CA ASP A 77 3.17 -9.17 2.75
C ASP A 77 4.47 -9.99 2.71
N LEU A 78 5.17 -9.94 1.58
CA LEU A 78 6.46 -10.60 1.40
C LEU A 78 7.53 -9.99 2.33
N GLN A 79 7.61 -8.66 2.39
CA GLN A 79 8.60 -7.98 3.23
C GLN A 79 8.31 -8.18 4.72
N TYR A 80 7.03 -8.17 5.11
CA TYR A 80 6.61 -8.45 6.48
C TYR A 80 7.01 -9.88 6.88
N SER A 81 6.74 -10.88 6.02
CA SER A 81 7.14 -12.27 6.29
C SER A 81 8.66 -12.43 6.46
N ARG A 82 9.44 -11.71 5.64
CA ARG A 82 10.91 -11.68 5.77
C ARG A 82 11.37 -11.04 7.08
N SER A 83 10.73 -9.96 7.53
CA SER A 83 11.08 -9.30 8.80
C SER A 83 10.81 -10.16 10.04
N LEU A 84 9.86 -11.10 9.95
CA LEU A 84 9.59 -12.07 11.01
C LEU A 84 10.56 -13.24 11.05
N THR A 85 11.32 -13.45 9.97
CA THR A 85 12.38 -14.45 9.94
C THR A 85 13.65 -13.76 10.45
N PRO A 86 14.08 -13.97 11.71
CA PRO A 86 15.37 -13.47 12.12
C PRO A 86 16.42 -14.04 11.16
N PRO A 87 17.44 -13.24 10.75
CA PRO A 87 18.56 -13.81 10.03
C PRO A 87 19.11 -14.94 10.90
N ALA A 88 18.97 -16.19 10.45
CA ALA A 88 19.58 -17.31 11.11
C ALA A 88 21.08 -17.00 11.18
N ASP A 89 21.56 -16.79 12.40
CA ASP A 89 22.96 -16.85 12.81
C ASP A 89 23.97 -16.17 11.87
N ARG A 90 24.33 -14.92 12.18
CA ARG A 90 25.71 -14.48 11.88
C ARG A 90 26.56 -14.96 13.05
N ASP A 91 27.25 -16.08 12.83
CA ASP A 91 28.42 -16.59 13.57
C ASP A 91 29.26 -15.49 14.24
#